data_AF-A0A928MJH6-F1
#
_entry.id   AF-A0A928MJH6-F1
#
_cell.length_a   1.000
_cell.length_b   1.000
_cell.length_c   1.000
_cell.angle_alpha   90.00
_cell.angle_beta   90.00
_cell.angle_gamma   90.00
#
_symmetry.space_group_name_H-M   'P 1'
#
loop_
_entity.id
_entity.type
_entity.pdbx_description
1 polymer ?
#
loop_
_entity_poly.entity_id
_entity_poly.type
_entity_poly.pdbx_seq_one_letter_code
_entity_poly.pdbx_strand_id
1 'polypeptide(L)'
;MILYTIVRRLCLSVLNILQLAMLVRAVMSWIPQLRGSQLQELLYQVTEPIVMPFRKLLSRIPGLNNFPLDISFLLAWIAIDVLMSII
;
A
#
# COMPACT_ATOMS: atom_id res chain seq x y z
N MET A 1 18.50 22.06 12.61
CA MET A 1 18.83 21.41 11.33
C MET A 1 18.94 19.89 11.45
N ILE A 2 19.79 19.35 12.35
CA ILE A 2 20.01 17.89 12.51
C ILE A 2 18.71 17.13 12.87
N LEU A 3 17.95 17.59 13.86
CA LEU A 3 16.70 16.94 14.27
C LEU A 3 15.71 16.78 13.10
N TYR A 4 15.51 17.84 12.31
CA TYR A 4 14.65 17.81 11.12
C TYR A 4 15.09 16.73 10.12
N THR A 5 16.39 16.64 9.84
CA THR A 5 16.90 15.64 8.90
C THR A 5 16.74 14.20 9.39
N ILE A 6 16.86 13.96 10.70
CA ILE A 6 16.66 12.63 11.29
C ILE A 6 15.19 12.24 11.18
N VAL A 7 14.28 13.13 11.61
CA VAL A 7 12.83 12.90 11.52
C VAL A 7 12.41 12.62 10.08
N ARG A 8 12.86 13.46 9.13
CA ARG A 8 12.58 13.27 7.70
C ARG A 8 13.03 11.90 7.20
N ARG A 9 14.26 11.49 7.52
CA ARG A 9 14.79 10.18 7.12
C ARG A 9 13.99 9.03 7.70
N LEU A 10 13.60 9.12 8.97
CA LEU A 10 12.79 8.08 9.62
C LEU A 10 11.41 7.96 8.95
N CYS A 11 10.74 9.09 8.68
CA CYS A 11 9.46 9.11 7.97
C CYS A 11 9.58 8.45 6.60
N LEU A 12 10.59 8.83 5.79
CA LEU A 12 10.81 8.25 4.47
C LEU A 12 11.12 6.75 4.55
N SER A 13 11.93 6.31 5.51
CA SER A 13 12.24 4.88 5.70
C SER A 13 10.99 4.06 6.04
N VAL A 14 10.09 4.58 6.89
CA VAL A 14 8.82 3.89 7.21
C VAL A 14 7.94 3.77 5.97
N LEU A 15 7.80 4.84 5.18
CA LEU A 15 7.03 4.80 3.94
C LEU A 15 7.62 3.83 2.91
N ASN A 16 8.96 3.74 2.80
CA ASN A 16 9.64 2.80 1.90
C ASN A 16 9.39 1.34 2.32
N ILE A 17 9.45 1.05 3.62
CA ILE A 17 9.13 -0.29 4.14
C ILE A 17 7.66 -0.63 3.85
N LEU A 18 6.76 0.34 3.96
CA LEU A 18 5.35 0.15 3.67
C LEU A 18 5.11 -0.16 2.18
N GLN A 19 5.74 0.58 1.27
CA GLN A 19 5.70 0.28 -0.17
C GLN A 19 6.30 -1.08 -0.50
N LEU A 20 7.40 -1.46 0.16
CA LEU A 20 7.95 -2.80 0.01
C LEU A 20 6.95 -3.87 0.47
N ALA A 21 6.28 -3.68 1.61
CA ALA A 21 5.23 -4.60 2.07
C ALA A 21 4.06 -4.69 1.07
N MET A 22 3.65 -3.55 0.49
CA MET A 22 2.68 -3.52 -0.60
C MET A 22 3.17 -4.32 -1.80
N LEU A 23 4.42 -4.11 -2.25
CA LEU A 23 4.98 -4.83 -3.39
C LEU A 23 4.98 -6.34 -3.14
N VAL A 24 5.43 -6.78 -1.97
CA VAL A 24 5.43 -8.19 -1.59
C VAL A 24 3.99 -8.73 -1.58
N ARG A 25 3.02 -8.00 -1.02
CA ARG A 25 1.59 -8.39 -1.05
C ARG A 25 1.08 -8.58 -2.48
N ALA A 26 1.43 -7.66 -3.39
CA ALA A 26 1.04 -7.72 -4.80
C ALA A 26 1.65 -8.94 -5.50
N VAL A 27 2.95 -9.18 -5.33
CA VAL A 27 3.64 -10.35 -5.89
C VAL A 27 3.05 -11.65 -5.34
N MET A 28 2.84 -11.74 -4.02
CA MET A 28 2.23 -12.92 -3.39
C MET A 28 0.81 -13.19 -3.88
N SER A 29 0.05 -12.17 -4.30
CA SER A 29 -1.30 -12.35 -4.84
C SER A 29 -1.33 -13.17 -6.14
N TRP A 30 -0.23 -13.18 -6.90
CA TRP A 30 -0.08 -13.95 -8.13
C TRP A 30 0.32 -15.40 -7.90
N ILE A 31 0.82 -15.75 -6.72
CA ILE A 31 1.29 -17.10 -6.38
C ILE A 31 0.19 -17.80 -5.56
N PRO A 32 -0.57 -18.74 -6.15
CA PRO A 32 -1.74 -19.32 -5.49
C PRO A 32 -1.42 -20.00 -4.16
N GLN A 33 -0.25 -20.63 -4.03
CA GLN A 33 0.17 -21.35 -2.82
C GLN A 33 0.46 -20.43 -1.64
N LEU A 34 0.75 -19.15 -1.90
CA LEU A 34 1.02 -18.16 -0.86
C LEU A 34 -0.25 -17.46 -0.37
N ARG A 35 -1.38 -17.68 -1.06
CA ARG A 35 -2.69 -17.15 -0.64
C ARG A 35 -3.14 -17.83 0.65
N GLY A 36 -3.55 -17.04 1.64
CA GLY A 36 -3.94 -17.50 2.98
C GLY A 36 -2.77 -17.83 3.91
N SER A 37 -1.53 -17.59 3.50
CA SER A 37 -0.38 -17.77 4.40
C SER A 37 -0.35 -16.70 5.49
N GLN A 38 0.24 -17.03 6.64
CA GLN A 38 0.42 -16.09 7.77
C GLN A 38 1.13 -14.81 7.36
N LEU A 39 2.13 -14.93 6.46
CA LEU A 39 2.84 -13.77 5.92
C LEU A 39 1.92 -12.89 5.08
N GLN A 40 1.08 -13.48 4.22
CA GLN A 40 0.13 -12.71 3.42
C GLN A 40 -0.88 -11.97 4.31
N GLU A 41 -1.37 -12.62 5.37
CA GLU A 41 -2.29 -12.02 6.32
C GLU A 41 -1.65 -10.84 7.06
N LEU A 42 -0.41 -11.00 7.52
CA LEU A 42 0.36 -9.91 8.13
C LEU A 42 0.52 -8.73 7.16
N LEU A 43 0.90 -9.00 5.91
CA LEU A 43 1.03 -7.95 4.89
C LEU A 43 -0.31 -7.26 4.63
N TYR A 44 -1.41 -8.01 4.61
CA TYR A 44 -2.75 -7.45 4.50
C TYR A 44 -3.07 -6.52 5.68
N GLN A 45 -2.86 -6.98 6.92
CA GLN A 45 -3.13 -6.18 8.12
C GLN A 45 -2.33 -4.87 8.16
N VAL A 46 -1.07 -4.90 7.71
CA VAL A 46 -0.21 -3.70 7.67
C VAL A 46 -0.60 -2.74 6.54
N THR A 47 -0.93 -3.26 5.35
CA THR A 47 -1.13 -2.42 4.16
C THR A 47 -2.59 -2.01 3.93
N GLU A 48 -3.56 -2.79 4.42
CA GLU A 48 -4.99 -2.52 4.21
C GLU A 48 -5.47 -1.19 4.81
N PRO A 49 -5.00 -0.71 5.98
CA PRO A 49 -5.38 0.62 6.47
C PRO A 49 -5.08 1.76 5.49
N ILE A 50 -4.07 1.61 4.64
CA ILE A 50 -3.75 2.60 3.59
C ILE A 50 -4.58 2.37 2.33
N VAL A 51 -4.88 1.12 1.97
CA VAL A 51 -5.64 0.77 0.74
C VAL A 51 -7.16 0.96 0.93
N MET A 52 -7.69 0.67 2.12
CA MET A 52 -9.12 0.68 2.43
C MET A 52 -9.81 2.04 2.17
N PRO A 53 -9.21 3.21 2.48
CA PRO A 53 -9.79 4.50 2.13
C PRO A 53 -10.04 4.65 0.63
N PHE A 54 -9.07 4.25 -0.21
CA PHE A 54 -9.23 4.28 -1.67
C PHE A 54 -10.29 3.27 -2.13
N ARG A 55 -10.33 2.09 -1.53
CA ARG A 55 -11.35 1.09 -1.85
C ARG A 55 -12.77 1.58 -1.52
N LYS A 56 -12.93 2.27 -0.38
CA LYS A 56 -14.21 2.92 0.01
C LYS A 56 -14.58 4.09 -0.90
N LEU A 57 -13.61 4.82 -1.44
CA LEU A 57 -13.85 5.89 -2.42
C LEU A 57 -14.32 5.31 -3.75
N LEU A 58 -13.65 4.27 -4.23
CA LEU A 58 -13.93 3.64 -5.53
C LEU A 58 -15.19 2.77 -5.52
N SER A 59 -15.60 2.23 -4.37
CA SER A 59 -16.81 1.40 -4.28
C SER A 59 -18.09 2.13 -4.69
N ARG A 60 -18.07 3.48 -4.69
CA ARG A 60 -19.15 4.34 -5.15
C ARG A 60 -19.25 4.47 -6.67
N ILE A 61 -18.26 3.98 -7.42
CA ILE A 61 -18.22 4.06 -8.88
C ILE A 61 -18.65 2.70 -9.46
N PRO A 62 -19.85 2.61 -10.05
CA PRO A 62 -20.31 1.39 -10.71
C PRO A 62 -19.34 1.01 -11.84
N GLY A 63 -18.86 -0.24 -11.85
CA GLY A 63 -17.94 -0.76 -12.87
C GLY A 63 -16.49 -0.92 -12.41
N LEU A 64 -16.01 -0.11 -11.46
CA LEU A 64 -14.65 -0.29 -10.92
C LEU A 64 -14.54 -1.49 -9.98
N ASN A 65 -15.63 -1.88 -9.33
CA ASN A 65 -15.67 -3.06 -8.45
C ASN A 65 -15.40 -4.38 -9.19
N ASN A 66 -15.61 -4.43 -10.52
CA ASN A 66 -15.40 -5.62 -11.34
C ASN A 66 -14.13 -5.53 -12.19
N PHE A 67 -13.29 -4.52 -11.96
CA PHE A 67 -12.05 -4.37 -12.72
C PHE A 67 -11.05 -5.48 -12.33
N PRO A 68 -10.34 -6.10 -13.30
CA PRO A 68 -9.43 -7.22 -13.02
C PRO A 68 -8.21 -6.83 -12.18
N LEU A 69 -7.87 -5.53 -12.10
CA LEU A 69 -6.81 -5.01 -11.24
C LEU A 69 -7.39 -4.26 -10.04
N ASP A 70 -6.73 -4.36 -8.90
CA ASP A 70 -7.12 -3.57 -7.72
C ASP A 70 -6.66 -2.11 -7.91
N ILE A 71 -7.50 -1.28 -8.52
CA ILE A 71 -7.24 0.15 -8.72
C ILE A 71 -7.03 0.86 -7.37
N SER A 72 -7.73 0.44 -6.33
CA SER A 72 -7.57 0.96 -4.96
C SER A 72 -6.13 0.83 -4.48
N PHE A 73 -5.52 -0.32 -4.79
CA PHE A 73 -4.14 -0.62 -4.43
C PHE A 73 -3.15 0.29 -5.17
N LEU A 74 -3.37 0.52 -6.47
CA LEU A 74 -2.56 1.43 -7.28
C LEU A 74 -2.67 2.89 -6.79
N LEU A 75 -3.88 3.36 -6.47
CA LEU A 75 -4.06 4.70 -5.92
C LEU A 75 -3.37 4.87 -4.57
N ALA A 76 -3.42 3.86 -3.71
CA ALA A 76 -2.71 3.86 -2.44
C ALA A 76 -1.18 3.95 -2.64
N TRP A 77 -0.65 3.21 -3.62
CA TRP A 77 0.77 3.28 -3.97
C TRP A 77 1.17 4.69 -4.40
N ILE A 78 0.45 5.26 -5.37
CA ILE A 78 0.71 6.61 -5.90
C ILE A 78 0.60 7.66 -4.79
N ALA A 79 -0.37 7.52 -3.88
CA ALA A 79 -0.52 8.44 -2.76
C ALA A 79 0.71 8.43 -1.84
N ILE A 80 1.32 7.26 -1.60
CA ILE A 80 2.56 7.17 -0.84
C ILE A 80 3.72 7.81 -1.61
N ASP A 81 3.84 7.59 -2.93
CA ASP A 81 4.88 8.21 -3.76
C ASP A 81 4.80 9.75 -3.71
N VAL A 82 3.58 10.29 -3.85
CA VAL A 82 3.33 11.73 -3.74
C VAL A 82 3.71 12.22 -2.35
N LEU A 83 3.32 11.51 -1.29
CA LEU A 83 3.67 11.87 0.08
C LEU A 83 5.19 11.91 0.29
N MET A 84 5.92 10.91 -0.21
CA MET A 84 7.38 10.87 -0.16
C MET A 84 8.03 12.01 -0.93
N SER A 85 7.44 12.44 -2.05
CA SER A 85 7.97 13.55 -2.86
C SER A 85 7.87 14.91 -2.17
N ILE A 86 6.90 15.07 -1.25
CA ILE A 86 6.61 16.32 -0.55
C ILE A 86 7.42 16.44 0.75
N ILE A 87 7.72 15.30 1.40
CA ILE A 87 8.45 15.22 2.68
C ILE A 87 9.95 15.42 2.47
#